data_AF-A0A946I3D7-F1
#
_entry.id   AF-A0A946I3D7-F1
#
_cell.length_a   1.000
_cell.length_b   1.000
_cell.length_c   1.000
_cell.angle_alpha   90.00
_cell.angle_beta   90.00
_cell.angle_gamma   90.00
#
_symmetry.space_group_name_H-M   'P 1'
#
loop_
_entity.id
_entity.type
_entity.pdbx_description
1 polymer ?
#
loop_
_entity_poly.entity_id
_entity_poly.type
_entity_poly.pdbx_seq_one_letter_code
_entity_poly.pdbx_strand_id
1 'polypeptide(L)'
;VAINAVMAGCEDAHMPVVLAAAEALLEPEFNLRGVQTTDENVTPLLMLSGSLAKRLHMNSRFGALGPGWRANAAIGRAVRLIMHNLGGGWPAAVAFAGLGQPGRYSLCLAEDEEFNPWESLREELGFAKDDNVLVVQRAESVVNVTGGLDDLASVMASATSSFSRLHGGTVAVIVAPHVAKVLADEGKTKADVKAYLHANSMTSADEFKKSWIPSRLAGKTKFPRWVRAGLEAGWVPAVEKPEDITVIVAGGDIPIPQCAYMPTWGFPACRIAKKIETTGI
;
A
#
# COMPACT_ATOMS: atom_id res chain seq x y z
N VAL A 1 -1.79 -5.00 -23.64
CA VAL A 1 -1.84 -3.91 -22.63
C VAL A 1 -2.70 -2.73 -23.09
N ALA A 2 -2.40 -2.09 -24.23
CA ALA A 2 -3.13 -0.89 -24.69
C ALA A 2 -4.66 -1.03 -24.73
N ILE A 3 -5.19 -2.16 -25.22
CA ILE A 3 -6.64 -2.42 -25.25
C ILE A 3 -7.27 -2.35 -23.84
N ASN A 4 -6.59 -2.89 -22.82
CA ASN A 4 -7.06 -2.81 -21.42
C ASN A 4 -7.06 -1.37 -20.90
N ALA A 5 -6.05 -0.57 -21.28
CA ALA A 5 -5.99 0.84 -20.92
C ALA A 5 -7.15 1.63 -21.56
N VAL A 6 -7.41 1.43 -22.86
CA VAL A 6 -8.55 2.04 -23.56
C VAL A 6 -9.88 1.65 -22.91
N MET A 7 -10.08 0.35 -22.65
CA MET A 7 -11.28 -0.14 -21.94
C MET A 7 -11.43 0.45 -20.54
N ALA A 8 -10.32 0.80 -19.88
CA ALA A 8 -10.30 1.47 -18.58
C ALA A 8 -10.59 2.97 -18.63
N GLY A 9 -10.68 3.55 -19.84
CA GLY A 9 -10.84 4.99 -20.02
C GLY A 9 -9.53 5.75 -19.87
N CYS A 10 -8.37 5.09 -20.00
CA CYS A 10 -7.09 5.79 -20.02
C CYS A 10 -6.98 6.72 -21.23
N GLU A 11 -6.28 7.83 -21.03
CA GLU A 11 -5.71 8.64 -22.11
C GLU A 11 -4.34 8.06 -22.48
N ASP A 12 -3.82 8.45 -23.63
CA ASP A 12 -2.47 8.08 -24.10
C ASP A 12 -1.39 8.47 -23.08
N ALA A 13 -1.52 9.65 -22.45
CA ALA A 13 -0.60 10.14 -21.43
C ALA A 13 -0.52 9.21 -20.18
N HIS A 14 -1.56 8.40 -19.91
CA HIS A 14 -1.53 7.44 -18.79
C HIS A 14 -0.69 6.20 -19.10
N MET A 15 -0.38 5.93 -20.37
CA MET A 15 0.18 4.66 -20.81
C MET A 15 1.54 4.32 -20.15
N PRO A 16 2.48 5.26 -19.95
CA PRO A 16 3.74 4.94 -19.27
C PRO A 16 3.54 4.46 -17.83
N VAL A 17 2.56 5.01 -17.10
CA VAL A 17 2.24 4.56 -15.74
C VAL A 17 1.63 3.16 -15.76
N VAL A 18 0.77 2.86 -16.74
CA VAL A 18 0.17 1.53 -16.91
C VAL A 18 1.22 0.48 -17.27
N LEU A 19 2.21 0.83 -18.11
CA LEU A 19 3.33 -0.04 -18.45
C LEU A 19 4.23 -0.31 -17.24
N ALA A 20 4.64 0.74 -16.52
CA ALA A 20 5.41 0.61 -15.29
C ALA A 20 4.69 -0.25 -14.24
N ALA A 21 3.36 -0.11 -14.12
CA ALA A 21 2.55 -0.95 -13.25
C ALA A 21 2.57 -2.42 -13.71
N ALA A 22 2.37 -2.68 -15.01
CA ALA A 22 2.41 -4.04 -15.56
C ALA A 22 3.77 -4.70 -15.35
N GLU A 23 4.88 -3.97 -15.55
CA GLU A 23 6.23 -4.44 -15.27
C GLU A 23 6.44 -4.73 -13.78
N ALA A 24 5.97 -3.85 -12.88
CA ALA A 24 6.04 -4.08 -11.45
C ALA A 24 5.28 -5.34 -11.02
N LEU A 25 4.10 -5.62 -11.61
CA LEU A 25 3.37 -6.86 -11.32
C LEU A 25 4.13 -8.12 -11.76
N LEU A 26 5.04 -8.02 -12.72
CA LEU A 26 5.83 -9.15 -13.21
C LEU A 26 7.09 -9.40 -12.38
N GLU A 27 7.46 -8.48 -11.47
CA GLU A 27 8.57 -8.70 -10.56
C GLU A 27 8.27 -9.88 -9.62
N PRO A 28 9.24 -10.78 -9.38
CA PRO A 28 9.06 -11.94 -8.51
C PRO A 28 8.52 -11.58 -7.11
N GLU A 29 8.95 -10.45 -6.55
CA GLU A 29 8.58 -9.95 -5.23
C GLU A 29 7.09 -9.61 -5.13
N PHE A 30 6.44 -9.21 -6.23
CA PHE A 30 5.00 -8.97 -6.24
C PHE A 30 4.23 -10.27 -6.01
N ASN A 31 4.79 -11.40 -6.48
CA ASN A 31 4.16 -12.72 -6.44
C ASN A 31 2.75 -12.69 -7.06
N LEU A 32 2.67 -12.28 -8.34
CA LEU A 32 1.40 -12.16 -9.05
C LEU A 32 0.57 -13.44 -9.02
N ARG A 33 1.22 -14.60 -9.11
CA ARG A 33 0.53 -15.90 -9.00
C ARG A 33 -0.18 -16.01 -7.66
N GLY A 34 0.53 -15.82 -6.55
CA GLY A 34 -0.06 -15.87 -5.20
C GLY A 34 -1.17 -14.84 -5.02
N VAL A 35 -0.95 -13.60 -5.46
CA VAL A 35 -1.94 -12.52 -5.38
C VAL A 35 -3.21 -12.82 -6.18
N GLN A 36 -3.09 -13.47 -7.34
CA GLN A 36 -4.26 -13.81 -8.16
C GLN A 36 -5.00 -15.03 -7.65
N THR A 37 -4.30 -16.05 -7.15
CA THR A 37 -4.94 -17.33 -6.76
C THR A 37 -5.32 -17.42 -5.29
N THR A 38 -4.97 -16.43 -4.47
CA THR A 38 -5.28 -16.44 -3.04
C THR A 38 -6.79 -16.37 -2.77
N ASP A 39 -7.21 -17.01 -1.67
CA ASP A 39 -8.55 -16.91 -1.10
C ASP A 39 -8.75 -15.60 -0.32
N GLU A 40 -7.74 -14.72 -0.29
CA GLU A 40 -7.79 -13.41 0.35
C GLU A 40 -8.04 -12.26 -0.66
N ASN A 41 -8.37 -11.08 -0.14
CA ASN A 41 -8.85 -9.93 -0.90
C ASN A 41 -7.74 -8.95 -1.37
N VAL A 42 -6.53 -9.44 -1.61
CA VAL A 42 -5.35 -8.65 -2.00
C VAL A 42 -5.51 -7.91 -3.34
N THR A 43 -5.06 -6.67 -3.46
CA THR A 43 -5.01 -5.88 -4.70
C THR A 43 -3.68 -5.12 -4.83
N PRO A 44 -3.22 -4.77 -6.05
CA PRO A 44 -2.13 -3.81 -6.20
C PRO A 44 -2.55 -2.41 -5.71
N LEU A 45 -1.74 -1.83 -4.82
CA LEU A 45 -1.75 -0.42 -4.46
C LEU A 45 -0.71 0.30 -5.33
N LEU A 46 -1.16 1.28 -6.10
CA LEU A 46 -0.32 2.07 -7.01
C LEU A 46 -0.15 3.48 -6.46
N MET A 47 1.09 3.88 -6.19
CA MET A 47 1.44 5.20 -5.65
C MET A 47 2.44 5.88 -6.57
N LEU A 48 2.03 6.97 -7.21
CA LEU A 48 2.94 7.76 -8.06
C LEU A 48 3.57 8.89 -7.24
N SER A 49 4.90 8.93 -7.24
CA SER A 49 5.70 10.03 -6.69
C SER A 49 6.48 10.66 -7.83
N GLY A 50 6.34 11.97 -8.03
CA GLY A 50 6.99 12.71 -9.12
C GLY A 50 6.06 13.70 -9.81
N SER A 51 6.66 14.68 -10.49
CA SER A 51 5.96 15.76 -11.21
C SER A 51 4.98 15.28 -12.29
N LEU A 52 5.16 14.05 -12.80
CA LEU A 52 4.23 13.41 -13.75
C LEU A 52 2.82 13.31 -13.18
N ALA A 53 2.64 13.14 -11.86
CA ALA A 53 1.32 13.12 -11.24
C ALA A 53 0.51 14.40 -11.55
N LYS A 54 1.15 15.57 -11.48
CA LYS A 54 0.51 16.86 -11.82
C LYS A 54 0.19 16.94 -13.32
N ARG A 55 1.08 16.46 -14.19
CA ARG A 55 0.86 16.46 -15.66
C ARG A 55 -0.30 15.55 -16.07
N LEU A 56 -0.50 14.44 -15.38
CA LEU A 56 -1.59 13.50 -15.63
C LEU A 56 -2.89 13.87 -14.91
N HIS A 57 -2.93 15.00 -14.20
CA HIS A 57 -4.05 15.37 -13.33
C HIS A 57 -4.44 14.23 -12.38
N MET A 58 -3.43 13.54 -11.84
CA MET A 58 -3.63 12.48 -10.87
C MET A 58 -3.80 13.09 -9.48
N ASN A 59 -4.85 12.68 -8.78
CA ASN A 59 -5.20 13.25 -7.49
C ASN A 59 -4.35 12.68 -6.36
N SER A 60 -3.82 13.58 -5.55
CA SER A 60 -3.19 13.33 -4.25
C SER A 60 -3.92 14.03 -3.11
N ARG A 61 -4.99 14.80 -3.37
CA ARG A 61 -5.60 15.74 -2.42
C ARG A 61 -6.97 15.28 -1.96
N PHE A 62 -7.95 16.19 -1.87
CA PHE A 62 -9.32 15.87 -1.46
C PHE A 62 -9.86 14.67 -2.24
N GLY A 63 -10.25 13.61 -1.52
CA GLY A 63 -10.70 12.37 -2.12
C GLY A 63 -9.62 11.55 -2.84
N ALA A 64 -8.35 11.56 -2.40
CA ALA A 64 -7.21 10.84 -3.03
C ALA A 64 -7.46 9.34 -3.31
N LEU A 65 -8.37 8.69 -2.57
CA LEU A 65 -8.81 7.30 -2.79
C LEU A 65 -10.26 7.17 -3.29
N GLY A 66 -10.90 8.31 -3.56
CA GLY A 66 -12.28 8.41 -4.01
C GLY A 66 -12.40 8.55 -5.53
N PRO A 67 -13.64 8.53 -6.04
CA PRO A 67 -13.93 8.81 -7.44
C PRO A 67 -13.73 10.30 -7.76
N GLY A 68 -13.78 10.65 -9.05
CA GLY A 68 -13.78 12.04 -9.54
C GLY A 68 -12.55 12.41 -10.38
N TRP A 69 -11.50 11.59 -10.34
CA TRP A 69 -10.27 11.85 -11.08
C TRP A 69 -9.97 10.72 -12.07
N ARG A 70 -9.95 11.07 -13.35
CA ARG A 70 -9.85 10.11 -14.47
C ARG A 70 -8.58 9.29 -14.39
N ALA A 71 -7.42 9.91 -14.14
CA ALA A 71 -6.14 9.22 -14.10
C ALA A 71 -6.11 8.13 -13.02
N ASN A 72 -6.46 8.45 -11.76
CA ASN A 72 -6.54 7.48 -10.67
C ASN A 72 -7.47 6.31 -11.00
N ALA A 73 -8.69 6.61 -11.45
CA ALA A 73 -9.70 5.61 -11.75
C ALA A 73 -9.27 4.71 -12.91
N ALA A 74 -8.81 5.31 -14.02
CA ALA A 74 -8.47 4.60 -15.24
C ALA A 74 -7.19 3.77 -15.09
N ILE A 75 -6.14 4.30 -14.47
CA ILE A 75 -4.86 3.58 -14.30
C ILE A 75 -5.06 2.33 -13.44
N GLY A 76 -5.66 2.47 -12.25
CA GLY A 76 -5.91 1.30 -11.39
C GLY A 76 -6.86 0.28 -12.04
N ARG A 77 -7.88 0.75 -12.77
CA ARG A 77 -8.77 -0.15 -13.53
C ARG A 77 -8.06 -0.83 -14.70
N ALA A 78 -7.14 -0.16 -15.38
CA ALA A 78 -6.34 -0.75 -16.46
C ALA A 78 -5.48 -1.89 -15.92
N VAL A 79 -4.85 -1.70 -14.76
CA VAL A 79 -4.09 -2.73 -14.05
C VAL A 79 -4.98 -3.91 -13.70
N ARG A 80 -6.19 -3.68 -13.18
CA ARG A 80 -7.13 -4.76 -12.91
C ARG A 80 -7.52 -5.54 -14.16
N LEU A 81 -7.81 -4.85 -15.26
CA LEU A 81 -8.13 -5.48 -16.54
C LEU A 81 -6.96 -6.26 -17.12
N ILE A 82 -5.72 -5.81 -16.92
CA ILE A 82 -4.51 -6.56 -17.29
C ILE A 82 -4.45 -7.87 -16.52
N MET A 83 -4.64 -7.84 -15.20
CA MET A 83 -4.68 -9.05 -14.37
C MET A 83 -5.79 -10.00 -14.81
N HIS A 84 -6.97 -9.51 -15.15
CA HIS A 84 -8.07 -10.35 -15.63
C HIS A 84 -7.83 -10.91 -17.04
N ASN A 85 -7.59 -10.05 -18.02
CA ASN A 85 -7.61 -10.43 -19.43
C ASN A 85 -6.31 -11.11 -19.89
N LEU A 86 -5.18 -10.77 -19.26
CA LEU A 86 -3.88 -11.37 -19.59
C LEU A 86 -3.47 -12.39 -18.52
N GLY A 87 -3.68 -12.06 -17.24
CA GLY A 87 -3.33 -12.93 -16.12
C GLY A 87 -4.35 -14.02 -15.81
N GLY A 88 -5.55 -13.97 -16.41
CA GLY A 88 -6.63 -14.93 -16.19
C GLY A 88 -7.34 -14.79 -14.84
N GLY A 89 -7.04 -13.75 -14.03
CA GLY A 89 -7.47 -13.56 -12.64
C GLY A 89 -8.96 -13.30 -12.40
N TRP A 90 -9.85 -13.84 -13.24
CA TRP A 90 -11.29 -13.70 -13.11
C TRP A 90 -11.81 -14.44 -11.87
N PRO A 91 -12.80 -13.86 -11.16
CA PRO A 91 -13.43 -14.51 -10.01
C PRO A 91 -13.97 -15.90 -10.34
N ALA A 92 -13.74 -16.86 -9.45
CA ALA A 92 -14.12 -18.28 -9.57
C ALA A 92 -13.51 -19.05 -10.77
N ALA A 93 -12.64 -18.42 -11.57
CA ALA A 93 -11.83 -19.09 -12.58
C ALA A 93 -10.40 -19.29 -12.07
N VAL A 94 -9.75 -18.20 -11.65
CA VAL A 94 -8.40 -18.21 -11.07
C VAL A 94 -8.40 -17.54 -9.70
N ALA A 95 -9.17 -16.47 -9.53
CA ALA A 95 -9.27 -15.77 -8.25
C ALA A 95 -10.39 -16.36 -7.38
N PHE A 96 -10.00 -17.00 -6.28
CA PHE A 96 -10.89 -17.66 -5.33
C PHE A 96 -11.05 -16.90 -4.01
N ALA A 97 -10.72 -15.60 -4.02
CA ALA A 97 -10.93 -14.71 -2.88
C ALA A 97 -12.32 -14.90 -2.27
N GLY A 98 -12.38 -15.39 -1.02
CA GLY A 98 -13.64 -15.72 -0.35
C GLY A 98 -14.53 -14.50 -0.17
N LEU A 99 -13.91 -13.34 0.03
CA LEU A 99 -14.51 -12.03 -0.12
C LEU A 99 -13.63 -11.16 -1.03
N GLY A 100 -14.25 -10.30 -1.83
CA GLY A 100 -13.55 -9.25 -2.56
C GLY A 100 -13.28 -8.02 -1.69
N GLN A 101 -12.86 -6.92 -2.33
CA GLN A 101 -12.82 -5.58 -1.72
C GLN A 101 -12.86 -4.49 -2.80
N PRO A 102 -13.39 -3.28 -2.50
CA PRO A 102 -13.63 -2.24 -3.51
C PRO A 102 -12.39 -1.79 -4.31
N GLY A 103 -11.22 -1.73 -3.68
CA GLY A 103 -9.93 -1.39 -4.30
C GLY A 103 -9.44 -2.42 -5.34
N ARG A 104 -10.08 -3.60 -5.43
CA ARG A 104 -9.91 -4.49 -6.60
C ARG A 104 -10.52 -3.93 -7.87
N TYR A 105 -11.30 -2.85 -7.81
CA TYR A 105 -11.73 -2.11 -9.00
C TYR A 105 -10.67 -1.11 -9.45
N SER A 106 -10.16 -0.30 -8.51
CA SER A 106 -9.03 0.60 -8.68
C SER A 106 -8.49 1.01 -7.31
N LEU A 107 -7.16 0.98 -7.13
CA LEU A 107 -6.48 1.49 -5.95
C LEU A 107 -5.19 2.20 -6.39
N CYS A 108 -5.34 3.46 -6.78
CA CYS A 108 -4.28 4.26 -7.39
C CYS A 108 -4.36 5.71 -6.90
N LEU A 109 -3.24 6.24 -6.42
CA LEU A 109 -3.14 7.62 -5.95
C LEU A 109 -1.77 8.23 -6.25
N ALA A 110 -1.70 9.55 -6.20
CA ALA A 110 -0.44 10.29 -6.21
C ALA A 110 -0.01 10.66 -4.79
N GLU A 111 1.29 10.76 -4.58
CA GLU A 111 1.85 11.46 -3.42
C GLU A 111 1.60 12.97 -3.55
N ASP A 112 1.32 13.61 -2.42
CA ASP A 112 1.18 15.05 -2.33
C ASP A 112 2.52 15.72 -2.03
N GLU A 113 3.30 15.99 -3.07
CA GLU A 113 4.61 16.65 -2.91
C GLU A 113 4.53 18.09 -2.39
N GLU A 114 3.38 18.75 -2.54
CA GLU A 114 3.26 20.16 -2.19
C GLU A 114 3.02 20.35 -0.69
N PHE A 115 2.33 19.41 -0.06
CA PHE A 115 2.04 19.44 1.38
C PHE A 115 2.69 18.29 2.15
N ASN A 116 3.59 17.53 1.53
CA ASN A 116 4.50 16.66 2.25
C ASN A 116 5.63 17.51 2.86
N PRO A 117 5.74 17.58 4.20
CA PRO A 117 6.82 18.33 4.86
C PRO A 117 8.15 17.55 4.95
N TRP A 118 8.16 16.29 4.52
CA TRP A 118 9.32 15.41 4.53
C TRP A 118 9.83 15.13 3.11
N GLU A 119 10.85 14.29 3.00
CA GLU A 119 11.26 13.73 1.72
C GLU A 119 10.12 12.95 1.04
N SER A 120 10.07 13.06 -0.28
CA SER A 120 9.09 12.32 -1.08
C SER A 120 9.33 10.81 -1.01
N LEU A 121 8.31 10.01 -1.29
CA LEU A 121 8.41 8.55 -1.33
C LEU A 121 9.50 8.08 -2.32
N ARG A 122 9.69 8.77 -3.44
CA ARG A 122 10.79 8.44 -4.38
C ARG A 122 12.16 8.75 -3.79
N GLU A 123 12.33 9.87 -3.09
CA GLU A 123 13.60 10.27 -2.48
C GLU A 123 13.96 9.33 -1.32
N GLU A 124 12.99 8.94 -0.48
CA GLU A 124 13.16 7.92 0.56
C GLU A 124 13.66 6.58 -0.01
N LEU A 125 13.23 6.24 -1.23
CA LEU A 125 13.62 5.01 -1.92
C LEU A 125 14.92 5.16 -2.75
N GLY A 126 15.60 6.31 -2.64
CA GLY A 126 16.92 6.55 -3.26
C GLY A 126 16.88 7.06 -4.70
N PHE A 127 15.71 7.47 -5.20
CA PHE A 127 15.57 8.08 -6.53
C PHE A 127 15.81 9.59 -6.47
N ALA A 128 16.14 10.19 -7.62
CA ALA A 128 16.37 11.63 -7.70
C ALA A 128 15.06 12.41 -7.61
N LYS A 129 15.14 13.66 -7.13
CA LYS A 129 13.99 14.57 -7.02
C LYS A 129 13.24 14.77 -8.35
N ASP A 130 13.93 14.74 -9.48
CA ASP A 130 13.32 14.94 -10.80
C ASP A 130 12.79 13.63 -11.42
N ASP A 131 12.99 12.49 -10.76
CA ASP A 131 12.48 11.21 -11.23
C ASP A 131 10.97 11.10 -11.02
N ASN A 132 10.31 10.36 -11.92
CA ASN A 132 8.93 9.93 -11.74
C ASN A 132 8.96 8.44 -11.41
N VAL A 133 8.41 8.06 -10.26
CA VAL A 133 8.50 6.70 -9.74
C VAL A 133 7.11 6.20 -9.37
N LEU A 134 6.74 5.06 -9.94
CA LEU A 134 5.59 4.30 -9.49
C LEU A 134 6.04 3.31 -8.42
N VAL A 135 5.47 3.43 -7.23
CA VAL A 135 5.62 2.45 -6.16
C VAL A 135 4.41 1.53 -6.15
N VAL A 136 4.65 0.23 -6.25
CA VAL A 136 3.63 -0.81 -6.25
C VAL A 136 3.80 -1.69 -5.02
N GLN A 137 2.70 -1.82 -4.26
CA GLN A 137 2.58 -2.70 -3.11
C GLN A 137 1.31 -3.51 -3.19
N ARG A 138 1.10 -4.40 -2.23
CA ARG A 138 -0.14 -5.15 -2.05
C ARG A 138 -0.93 -4.55 -0.91
N ALA A 139 -2.24 -4.42 -1.07
CA ALA A 139 -3.16 -4.01 -0.03
C ALA A 139 -4.33 -5.00 0.05
N GLU A 140 -4.69 -5.42 1.26
CA GLU A 140 -5.88 -6.23 1.54
C GLU A 140 -7.13 -5.35 1.66
N SER A 141 -6.99 -4.16 2.22
CA SER A 141 -8.08 -3.20 2.40
C SER A 141 -7.52 -1.79 2.57
N VAL A 142 -8.43 -0.81 2.61
CA VAL A 142 -8.14 0.56 3.07
C VAL A 142 -9.00 0.78 4.32
N VAL A 143 -8.35 0.96 5.46
CA VAL A 143 -9.02 1.33 6.72
C VAL A 143 -8.81 2.81 6.94
N ASN A 144 -9.87 3.61 6.80
CA ASN A 144 -9.81 5.04 7.15
C ASN A 144 -9.64 5.18 8.67
N VAL A 145 -8.74 6.09 9.07
CA VAL A 145 -8.46 6.38 10.46
C VAL A 145 -8.66 7.87 10.66
N THR A 146 -9.70 8.23 11.40
CA THR A 146 -9.88 9.60 11.87
C THR A 146 -9.08 9.79 13.14
N GLY A 147 -7.86 10.33 13.05
CA GLY A 147 -6.99 10.46 14.21
C GLY A 147 -5.50 10.60 13.89
N GLY A 148 -4.71 10.74 14.95
CA GLY A 148 -3.26 10.92 14.91
C GLY A 148 -2.49 9.60 14.86
N LEU A 149 -1.22 9.63 15.28
CA LEU A 149 -0.36 8.45 15.26
C LEU A 149 -0.83 7.35 16.22
N ASP A 150 -1.43 7.70 17.36
CA ASP A 150 -1.96 6.71 18.33
C ASP A 150 -3.13 5.93 17.75
N ASP A 151 -4.07 6.62 17.10
CA ASP A 151 -5.21 6.00 16.43
C ASP A 151 -4.75 5.12 15.26
N LEU A 152 -3.78 5.61 14.48
CA LEU A 152 -3.16 4.82 13.40
C LEU A 152 -2.46 3.57 13.93
N ALA A 153 -1.69 3.68 15.02
CA ALA A 153 -0.98 2.57 15.62
C ALA A 153 -1.96 1.52 16.19
N SER A 154 -3.03 1.97 16.85
CA SER A 154 -4.11 1.11 17.37
C SER A 154 -4.84 0.36 16.25
N VAL A 155 -5.21 1.06 15.17
CA VAL A 155 -5.82 0.42 13.99
C VAL A 155 -4.85 -0.53 13.31
N MET A 156 -3.57 -0.15 13.18
CA MET A 156 -2.55 -1.01 12.59
C MET A 156 -2.34 -2.29 13.41
N ALA A 157 -2.34 -2.21 14.74
CA ALA A 157 -2.24 -3.37 15.62
C ALA A 157 -3.45 -4.31 15.48
N SER A 158 -4.67 -3.75 15.46
CA SER A 158 -5.91 -4.54 15.43
C SER A 158 -6.21 -5.13 14.04
N ALA A 159 -5.88 -4.40 12.97
CA ALA A 159 -6.12 -4.82 11.59
C ALA A 159 -4.90 -5.46 10.92
N THR A 160 -3.86 -5.83 11.68
CA THR A 160 -2.67 -6.48 11.10
C THR A 160 -3.05 -7.79 10.40
N SER A 161 -2.60 -7.95 9.15
CA SER A 161 -2.73 -9.21 8.42
C SER A 161 -1.99 -10.35 9.11
N SER A 162 -2.70 -11.46 9.28
CA SER A 162 -2.15 -12.72 9.74
C SER A 162 -1.05 -13.24 8.83
N PHE A 163 -1.23 -13.08 7.51
CA PHE A 163 -0.27 -13.54 6.50
C PHE A 163 0.97 -12.64 6.44
N SER A 164 0.82 -11.33 6.71
CA SER A 164 1.98 -10.45 6.94
C SER A 164 2.87 -10.98 8.08
N ARG A 165 2.28 -11.36 9.23
CA ARG A 165 3.05 -11.92 10.36
C ARG A 165 3.67 -13.29 10.05
N LEU A 166 3.02 -14.11 9.22
CA LEU A 166 3.56 -15.43 8.84
C LEU A 166 4.73 -15.34 7.86
N HIS A 167 4.73 -14.35 6.97
CA HIS A 167 5.56 -14.38 5.77
C HIS A 167 6.35 -13.10 5.49
N GLY A 168 6.22 -12.09 6.35
CA GLY A 168 6.81 -10.76 6.17
C GLY A 168 6.00 -9.93 5.17
N GLY A 169 5.43 -8.83 5.66
CA GLY A 169 4.65 -7.89 4.85
C GLY A 169 5.17 -6.46 4.97
N THR A 170 5.04 -5.70 3.88
CA THR A 170 5.30 -4.26 3.86
C THR A 170 3.97 -3.53 3.74
N VAL A 171 3.53 -2.86 4.82
CA VAL A 171 2.23 -2.17 4.88
C VAL A 171 2.33 -0.76 4.31
N ALA A 172 1.19 -0.14 4.03
CA ALA A 172 1.13 1.28 3.66
C ALA A 172 0.26 2.07 4.64
N VAL A 173 0.68 3.30 4.92
CA VAL A 173 -0.02 4.29 5.73
C VAL A 173 -0.09 5.59 4.96
N ILE A 174 -1.30 6.12 4.79
CA ILE A 174 -1.52 7.49 4.34
C ILE A 174 -1.59 8.38 5.56
N VAL A 175 -0.73 9.39 5.62
CA VAL A 175 -0.79 10.47 6.60
C VAL A 175 -1.43 11.68 5.94
N ALA A 176 -2.49 12.21 6.54
CA ALA A 176 -3.14 13.42 6.02
C ALA A 176 -2.15 14.61 6.04
N PRO A 177 -2.19 15.53 5.07
CA PRO A 177 -1.28 16.68 5.02
C PRO A 177 -1.24 17.50 6.31
N HIS A 178 -2.39 17.77 6.92
CA HIS A 178 -2.48 18.49 8.19
C HIS A 178 -1.73 17.77 9.31
N VAL A 179 -1.89 16.45 9.42
CA VAL A 179 -1.21 15.62 10.43
C VAL A 179 0.29 15.60 10.17
N ALA A 180 0.70 15.42 8.91
CA ALA A 180 2.11 15.44 8.53
C ALA A 180 2.75 16.78 8.90
N LYS A 181 2.08 17.90 8.61
CA LYS A 181 2.55 19.24 8.97
C LYS A 181 2.70 19.42 10.48
N VAL A 182 1.69 19.04 11.28
CA VAL A 182 1.76 19.15 12.75
C VAL A 182 2.95 18.36 13.29
N LEU A 183 3.14 17.12 12.83
CA LEU A 183 4.27 16.28 13.25
C LEU A 183 5.62 16.90 12.85
N ALA A 184 5.73 17.47 11.65
CA ALA A 184 6.94 18.13 11.20
C ALA A 184 7.23 19.43 11.97
N ASP A 185 6.20 20.21 12.30
CA ASP A 185 6.33 21.42 13.13
C ASP A 185 6.78 21.05 14.58
N GLU A 186 6.46 19.84 15.05
CA GLU A 186 6.99 19.25 16.29
C GLU A 186 8.41 18.65 16.15
N GLY A 187 9.01 18.74 14.96
CA GLY A 187 10.36 18.25 14.67
C GLY A 187 10.44 16.75 14.37
N LYS A 188 9.32 16.06 14.12
CA LYS A 188 9.31 14.65 13.71
C LYS A 188 9.69 14.51 12.25
N THR A 189 10.64 13.61 12.00
CA THR A 189 10.97 13.14 10.66
C THR A 189 10.02 12.02 10.20
N LYS A 190 10.00 11.71 8.91
CA LYS A 190 9.28 10.55 8.38
C LYS A 190 9.75 9.23 9.02
N ALA A 191 11.04 9.13 9.31
CA ALA A 191 11.63 8.00 10.02
C ALA A 191 11.10 7.89 11.47
N ASP A 192 10.95 9.01 12.18
CA ASP A 192 10.35 9.02 13.52
C ASP A 192 8.89 8.55 13.51
N VAL A 193 8.13 8.94 12.48
CA VAL A 193 6.74 8.48 12.30
C VAL A 193 6.70 6.95 12.12
N LYS A 194 7.56 6.39 11.26
CA LYS A 194 7.66 4.95 11.04
C LYS A 194 8.09 4.21 12.31
N ALA A 195 9.08 4.73 13.03
CA ALA A 195 9.53 4.17 14.30
C ALA A 195 8.42 4.20 15.36
N TYR A 196 7.67 5.30 15.44
CA TYR A 196 6.55 5.44 16.36
C TYR A 196 5.44 4.43 16.06
N LEU A 197 5.01 4.34 14.80
CA LEU A 197 3.99 3.39 14.39
C LEU A 197 4.43 1.96 14.65
N HIS A 198 5.68 1.59 14.35
CA HIS A 198 6.21 0.25 14.65
C HIS A 198 6.22 -0.06 16.15
N ALA A 199 6.67 0.88 16.98
CA ALA A 199 6.74 0.69 18.43
C ALA A 199 5.36 0.58 19.10
N ASN A 200 4.35 1.25 18.55
CA ASN A 200 3.02 1.35 19.16
C ASN A 200 1.96 0.45 18.49
N SER A 201 2.21 -0.12 17.31
CA SER A 201 1.29 -1.05 16.64
C SER A 201 1.51 -2.51 17.08
N MET A 202 1.25 -2.76 18.36
CA MET A 202 1.53 -4.03 19.03
C MET A 202 0.25 -4.80 19.39
N THR A 203 0.23 -6.11 19.14
CA THR A 203 -0.79 -7.02 19.69
C THR A 203 -0.21 -7.78 20.87
N SER A 204 -0.94 -7.90 21.98
CA SER A 204 -0.49 -8.73 23.10
C SER A 204 -0.33 -10.20 22.69
N ALA A 205 0.64 -10.90 23.27
CA ALA A 205 0.86 -12.32 22.99
C ALA A 205 -0.38 -13.17 23.32
N ASP A 206 -1.15 -12.78 24.34
CA ASP A 206 -2.37 -13.48 24.74
C ASP A 206 -3.49 -13.30 23.71
N GLU A 207 -3.66 -12.09 23.17
CA GLU A 207 -4.59 -11.85 22.07
C GLU A 207 -4.15 -12.58 20.80
N PHE A 208 -2.86 -12.54 20.47
CA PHE A 208 -2.33 -13.26 19.31
C PHE A 208 -2.59 -14.77 19.41
N LYS A 209 -2.36 -15.38 20.58
CA LYS A 209 -2.63 -16.81 20.84
C LYS A 209 -4.11 -17.18 20.68
N LYS A 210 -5.03 -16.25 20.97
CA LYS A 210 -6.48 -16.43 20.77
C LYS A 210 -6.92 -16.32 19.31
N SER A 211 -6.08 -15.76 18.43
CA SER A 211 -6.42 -15.64 17.01
C SER A 211 -6.53 -17.00 16.32
N TRP A 212 -7.09 -17.00 15.11
CA TRP A 212 -7.24 -18.22 14.32
C TRP A 212 -5.90 -18.81 13.84
N ILE A 213 -4.82 -18.01 13.81
CA ILE A 213 -3.52 -18.43 13.27
C ILE A 213 -2.92 -19.54 14.13
N PRO A 214 -2.66 -19.35 15.44
CA PRO A 214 -2.02 -20.40 16.23
C PRO A 214 -2.96 -21.59 16.45
N SER A 215 -4.28 -21.37 16.47
CA SER A 215 -5.26 -22.45 16.67
C SER A 215 -5.44 -23.36 15.45
N ARG A 216 -5.42 -22.83 14.21
CA ARG A 216 -5.57 -23.62 12.98
C ARG A 216 -4.28 -24.03 12.30
N LEU A 217 -3.20 -23.25 12.47
CA LEU A 217 -1.90 -23.51 11.85
C LEU A 217 -0.86 -24.09 12.83
N ALA A 218 -1.23 -24.33 14.10
CA ALA A 218 -0.38 -25.01 15.08
C ALA A 218 0.27 -26.26 14.49
N GLY A 219 1.61 -26.30 14.53
CA GLY A 219 2.41 -27.42 14.05
C GLY A 219 2.63 -27.50 12.54
N LYS A 220 1.94 -26.68 11.72
CA LYS A 220 2.05 -26.68 10.25
C LYS A 220 2.91 -25.55 9.69
N THR A 221 3.00 -24.43 10.40
CA THR A 221 3.75 -23.25 9.94
C THR A 221 4.72 -22.77 11.02
N LYS A 222 5.97 -22.49 10.62
CA LYS A 222 6.98 -21.90 11.52
C LYS A 222 6.90 -20.38 11.42
N PHE A 223 6.53 -19.73 12.52
CA PHE A 223 6.56 -18.27 12.59
C PHE A 223 7.99 -17.72 12.36
N PRO A 224 8.12 -16.57 11.67
CA PRO A 224 9.39 -15.86 11.56
C PRO A 224 10.02 -15.58 12.93
N ARG A 225 11.35 -15.37 12.94
CA ARG A 225 12.10 -15.12 14.18
C ARG A 225 11.56 -13.94 14.97
N TRP A 226 11.22 -12.85 14.29
CA TRP A 226 10.71 -11.62 14.94
C TRP A 226 9.36 -11.82 15.61
N VAL A 227 8.44 -12.60 15.01
CA VAL A 227 7.15 -12.93 15.65
C VAL A 227 7.36 -13.79 16.90
N ARG A 228 8.25 -14.79 16.83
CA ARG A 228 8.58 -15.63 17.99
C ARG A 228 9.18 -14.81 19.14
N ALA A 229 10.11 -13.92 18.82
CA ALA A 229 10.69 -12.99 19.80
C ALA A 229 9.62 -12.08 20.43
N GLY A 230 8.68 -11.56 19.63
CA GLY A 230 7.56 -10.77 20.14
C GLY A 230 6.64 -11.58 21.08
N LEU A 231 6.35 -12.84 20.74
CA LEU A 231 5.56 -13.72 21.61
C LEU A 231 6.24 -14.01 22.95
N GLU A 232 7.57 -14.16 22.95
CA GLU A 232 8.37 -14.31 24.17
C GLU A 232 8.40 -13.02 25.00
N ALA A 233 8.45 -11.85 24.34
CA ALA A 233 8.41 -10.54 24.99
C ALA A 233 7.00 -10.10 25.45
N GLY A 234 5.95 -10.87 25.10
CA GLY A 234 4.57 -10.57 25.45
C GLY A 234 3.82 -9.65 24.47
N TRP A 235 4.49 -9.13 23.44
CA TRP A 235 3.93 -8.20 22.45
C TRP A 235 4.49 -8.48 21.06
N VAL A 236 3.59 -8.62 20.08
CA VAL A 236 3.95 -8.90 18.68
C VAL A 236 3.69 -7.66 17.83
N PRO A 237 4.71 -7.10 17.15
CA PRO A 237 4.53 -5.93 16.30
C PRO A 237 3.73 -6.26 15.04
N ALA A 238 3.17 -5.24 14.40
CA ALA A 238 2.42 -5.40 13.15
C ALA A 238 3.32 -5.79 11.95
N VAL A 239 4.56 -5.29 11.92
CA VAL A 239 5.59 -5.58 10.91
C VAL A 239 6.95 -5.82 11.58
N GLU A 240 7.91 -6.39 10.85
CA GLU A 240 9.21 -6.78 11.42
C GLU A 240 10.03 -5.57 11.86
N LYS A 241 10.10 -4.53 11.01
CA LYS A 241 10.92 -3.33 11.25
C LYS A 241 10.19 -2.06 10.76
N PRO A 242 10.54 -0.86 11.26
CA PRO A 242 9.95 0.40 10.82
C PRO A 242 10.00 0.62 9.31
N GLU A 243 11.04 0.13 8.64
CA GLU A 243 11.23 0.29 7.19
C GLU A 243 10.18 -0.47 6.37
N ASP A 244 9.50 -1.45 6.96
CA ASP A 244 8.40 -2.19 6.34
C ASP A 244 7.07 -1.40 6.35
N ILE A 245 7.07 -0.18 6.89
CA ILE A 245 5.95 0.76 6.81
C ILE A 245 6.23 1.75 5.69
N THR A 246 5.41 1.74 4.64
CA THR A 246 5.43 2.80 3.62
C THR A 246 4.56 3.94 4.10
N VAL A 247 5.15 5.11 4.33
CA VAL A 247 4.41 6.33 4.66
C VAL A 247 4.30 7.19 3.40
N ILE A 248 3.08 7.59 3.05
CA ILE A 248 2.80 8.52 1.95
C ILE A 248 1.89 9.64 2.46
N VAL A 249 2.17 10.87 2.04
CA VAL A 249 1.29 12.01 2.33
C VAL A 249 0.30 12.17 1.18
N ALA A 250 -0.98 12.11 1.50
CA ALA A 250 -2.08 12.33 0.55
C ALA A 250 -3.38 12.63 1.30
N GLY A 251 -4.32 13.31 0.66
CA GLY A 251 -5.61 13.70 1.22
C GLY A 251 -5.81 15.21 1.23
N GLY A 252 -6.98 15.66 1.71
CA GLY A 252 -7.24 17.08 1.90
C GLY A 252 -6.44 17.63 3.08
N ASP A 253 -5.84 18.81 2.93
CA ASP A 253 -5.28 19.56 4.06
C ASP A 253 -6.41 20.22 4.86
N ILE A 254 -6.97 19.46 5.79
CA ILE A 254 -8.04 19.92 6.69
C ILE A 254 -7.68 19.60 8.14
N PRO A 255 -8.12 20.42 9.12
CA PRO A 255 -7.83 20.19 10.54
C PRO A 255 -8.40 18.89 11.13
N ILE A 256 -9.24 18.18 10.37
CA ILE A 256 -9.73 16.86 10.76
C ILE A 256 -8.73 15.81 10.24
N PRO A 257 -8.03 15.08 11.13
CA PRO A 257 -7.01 14.13 10.73
C PRO A 257 -7.65 12.94 10.01
N GLN A 258 -7.48 12.82 8.70
CA GLN A 258 -8.05 11.77 7.84
C GLN A 258 -6.95 10.90 7.25
N CYS A 259 -6.42 9.99 8.05
CA CYS A 259 -5.36 9.06 7.68
C CYS A 259 -5.94 7.74 7.14
N ALA A 260 -5.08 6.84 6.66
CA ALA A 260 -5.50 5.48 6.32
C ALA A 260 -4.40 4.45 6.59
N TYR A 261 -4.82 3.26 7.02
CA TYR A 261 -3.96 2.08 7.11
C TYR A 261 -4.37 1.05 6.06
N MET A 262 -3.38 0.49 5.37
CA MET A 262 -3.55 -0.56 4.38
C MET A 262 -2.76 -1.79 4.81
N PRO A 263 -3.41 -2.79 5.44
CA PRO A 263 -2.78 -4.07 5.72
C PRO A 263 -2.42 -4.77 4.41
N THR A 264 -1.46 -5.67 4.50
CA THR A 264 -0.88 -6.32 3.32
C THR A 264 -0.77 -7.82 3.51
N TRP A 265 -0.86 -8.53 2.40
CA TRP A 265 -0.49 -9.93 2.35
C TRP A 265 1.03 -10.07 2.25
N GLY A 266 1.61 -10.86 3.14
CA GLY A 266 3.02 -11.23 3.09
C GLY A 266 3.19 -12.55 2.37
N PHE A 267 4.13 -12.61 1.41
CA PHE A 267 4.86 -13.80 0.91
C PHE A 267 5.38 -13.55 -0.54
N PRO A 268 6.61 -13.01 -0.74
CA PRO A 268 7.54 -12.41 0.22
C PRO A 268 7.11 -10.97 0.60
N ALA A 269 7.91 -10.17 1.31
CA ALA A 269 7.66 -8.73 1.46
C ALA A 269 7.68 -8.00 0.10
N CYS A 270 6.86 -6.97 -0.11
CA CYS A 270 6.70 -6.32 -1.43
C CYS A 270 6.60 -4.80 -1.33
N ARG A 271 7.59 -4.13 -1.93
CA ARG A 271 7.57 -2.71 -2.28
C ARG A 271 8.47 -2.50 -3.49
N ILE A 272 7.85 -2.46 -4.67
CA ILE A 272 8.54 -2.36 -5.95
C ILE A 272 8.47 -0.92 -6.40
N ALA A 273 9.62 -0.32 -6.68
CA ALA A 273 9.72 1.04 -7.22
C ALA A 273 10.20 0.96 -8.67
N LYS A 274 9.40 1.50 -9.60
CA LYS A 274 9.72 1.58 -11.02
C LYS A 274 9.82 3.03 -11.45
N LYS A 275 11.00 3.43 -11.92
CA LYS A 275 11.16 4.70 -12.61
C LYS A 275 10.38 4.66 -13.91
N ILE A 276 9.61 5.69 -14.19
CA ILE A 276 8.80 5.82 -15.40
C ILE A 276 9.62 6.60 -16.42
N GLU A 277 9.91 5.97 -17.55
CA GLU A 277 10.49 6.64 -18.70
C GLU A 277 9.40 7.40 -19.46
N THR A 278 9.51 8.72 -19.53
CA THR A 278 8.51 9.60 -20.17
C THR A 278 8.92 10.00 -21.58
N THR A 279 9.70 9.19 -22.30
CA THR A 279 10.13 9.54 -23.67
C THR A 279 8.91 9.79 -24.57
N GLY A 280 8.65 11.06 -24.87
CA GLY A 280 7.56 11.50 -25.76
C GLY A 280 6.31 12.09 -25.09
N ILE A 281 6.31 12.40 -23.79
CA ILE A 281 5.24 13.17 -23.09
C ILE A 281 5.73 14.54 -22.63
#